data_AF-A0A427XIF1-F1
#
_entry.id   AF-A0A427XIF1-F1
#
_cell.length_a   1.000
_cell.length_b   1.000
_cell.length_c   1.000
_cell.angle_alpha   90.00
_cell.angle_beta   90.00
_cell.angle_gamma   90.00
#
_symmetry.space_group_name_H-M   'P 1'
#
loop_
_entity.id
_entity.type
_entity.pdbx_description
1 polymer ?
#
loop_
_entity_poly.entity_id
_entity_poly.type
_entity_poly.pdbx_seq_one_letter_code
_entity_poly.pdbx_strand_id
1 'polypeptide(L)'
;MSSDDAAEIEAVVTEGAAQGSALKSFISGGFGGTCAVLVGHPFDLTKTRLQTAAPGTYTGAIDVVKKTLARDGVRGMYRGISPPLIGVTPIFAISFWGYDMGKKIVFAATPGRTSSKLTPAELAFAGFFSAIPATFVAAPAERVKVLLQVQGQGGKPAYTGPVDVLRKLYAEGGVKSIFRGTGATLARDGPGSAVYFVTYELLKTRLSGPVVVDPATGEEKPPALSLGAVSFAGGMAGVAMWSLAIPPDTIKSRLQSAPSGTYKGFFDCAKRLIAQDGVGALWKGFGPAMGRAFPANAATFVGVELSLKAMEKLW
;
A
#
# COMPACT_ATOMS: atom_id res chain seq x y z
N MET A 1 1.11 -4.28 4.56
CA MET A 1 0.52 -3.04 4.08
C MET A 1 1.47 -2.59 2.99
N SER A 2 0.99 -2.37 1.79
CA SER A 2 1.84 -2.02 0.63
C SER A 2 2.35 -0.59 0.78
N SER A 3 3.43 -0.23 0.08
CA SER A 3 3.84 1.18 -0.13
C SER A 3 2.67 2.07 -0.56
N ASP A 4 1.73 1.46 -1.26
CA ASP A 4 0.52 2.03 -1.82
C ASP A 4 -0.49 2.50 -0.77
N ASP A 5 -0.59 1.76 0.34
CA ASP A 5 -1.42 2.14 1.48
C ASP A 5 -0.80 3.32 2.25
N ALA A 6 0.52 3.55 2.07
CA ALA A 6 1.22 4.71 2.61
C ALA A 6 0.76 5.99 1.98
N ALA A 7 0.60 5.96 0.67
CA ALA A 7 0.21 7.12 -0.08
C ALA A 7 -1.26 7.50 0.23
N GLU A 8 -2.14 6.51 0.45
CA GLU A 8 -3.53 6.70 0.93
C GLU A 8 -3.59 7.35 2.32
N ILE A 9 -2.75 6.89 3.26
CA ILE A 9 -2.73 7.42 4.63
C ILE A 9 -2.00 8.77 4.71
N GLU A 10 -1.01 9.00 3.85
CA GLU A 10 -0.28 10.27 3.69
C GLU A 10 -1.21 11.45 3.43
N ALA A 11 -2.17 11.28 2.52
CA ALA A 11 -3.15 12.30 2.21
C ALA A 11 -3.91 12.79 3.47
N VAL A 12 -4.22 11.85 4.36
CA VAL A 12 -4.99 12.08 5.59
C VAL A 12 -4.13 12.70 6.68
N VAL A 13 -2.89 12.22 6.83
CA VAL A 13 -1.99 12.62 7.91
C VAL A 13 -1.38 14.00 7.67
N THR A 14 -1.11 14.36 6.41
CA THR A 14 -0.47 15.63 6.06
C THR A 14 -1.36 16.84 6.35
N GLU A 15 -2.69 16.69 6.30
CA GLU A 15 -3.62 17.77 6.68
C GLU A 15 -4.03 17.74 8.16
N GLY A 16 -4.15 16.56 8.77
CA GLY A 16 -4.31 16.46 10.24
C GLY A 16 -3.12 17.06 11.00
N ALA A 17 -1.95 17.13 10.35
CA ALA A 17 -0.76 17.80 10.87
C ALA A 17 -0.78 19.33 10.76
N ALA A 18 -1.61 19.89 9.87
CA ALA A 18 -1.63 21.34 9.63
C ALA A 18 -2.20 22.16 10.81
N GLN A 19 -2.73 21.51 11.85
CA GLN A 19 -3.37 22.18 13.01
C GLN A 19 -2.83 21.74 14.39
N GLY A 20 -1.80 20.88 14.48
CA GLY A 20 -1.33 20.33 15.76
C GLY A 20 0.19 20.16 15.90
N SER A 21 0.66 19.88 17.13
CA SER A 21 2.06 19.49 17.40
C SER A 21 2.45 18.25 16.59
N ALA A 22 3.66 18.20 16.04
CA ALA A 22 4.17 17.07 15.24
C ALA A 22 3.97 15.70 15.93
N LEU A 23 4.00 15.67 17.27
CA LEU A 23 3.72 14.48 18.05
C LEU A 23 2.24 14.03 17.95
N LYS A 24 1.30 14.97 18.01
CA LYS A 24 -0.14 14.68 17.84
C LYS A 24 -0.40 14.14 16.44
N SER A 25 0.22 14.71 15.41
CA SER A 25 0.11 14.24 14.03
C SER A 25 0.69 12.85 13.82
N PHE A 26 1.83 12.55 14.45
CA PHE A 26 2.45 11.23 14.40
C PHE A 26 1.56 10.16 15.05
N ILE A 27 1.05 10.44 16.24
CA ILE A 27 0.17 9.50 16.97
C ILE A 27 -1.15 9.30 16.23
N SER A 28 -1.79 10.39 15.79
CA SER A 28 -3.07 10.30 15.09
C SER A 28 -2.94 9.57 13.76
N GLY A 29 -1.88 9.83 13.01
CA GLY A 29 -1.56 9.12 11.78
C GLY A 29 -1.27 7.63 12.00
N GLY A 30 -0.53 7.27 13.06
CA GLY A 30 -0.30 5.88 13.43
C GLY A 30 -1.59 5.13 13.80
N PHE A 31 -2.49 5.80 14.53
CA PHE A 31 -3.79 5.22 14.88
C PHE A 31 -4.71 5.08 13.66
N GLY A 32 -4.77 6.11 12.81
CA GLY A 32 -5.46 6.06 11.52
C GLY A 32 -4.98 4.89 10.66
N GLY A 33 -3.67 4.73 10.51
CA GLY A 33 -3.09 3.60 9.77
C GLY A 33 -3.43 2.23 10.38
N THR A 34 -3.51 2.15 11.71
CA THR A 34 -3.96 0.93 12.40
C THR A 34 -5.42 0.60 12.07
N CYS A 35 -6.32 1.60 12.10
CA CYS A 35 -7.72 1.45 11.71
C CYS A 35 -7.85 1.00 10.24
N ALA A 36 -7.07 1.59 9.34
CA ALA A 36 -7.02 1.22 7.92
C ALA A 36 -6.64 -0.25 7.74
N VAL A 37 -5.60 -0.71 8.44
CA VAL A 37 -5.17 -2.11 8.41
C VAL A 37 -6.27 -3.02 8.93
N LEU A 38 -6.90 -2.69 10.07
CA LEU A 38 -7.97 -3.51 10.64
C LEU A 38 -9.15 -3.67 9.68
N VAL A 39 -9.62 -2.58 9.07
CA VAL A 39 -10.77 -2.63 8.16
C VAL A 39 -10.41 -3.20 6.79
N GLY A 40 -9.21 -2.91 6.29
CA GLY A 40 -8.76 -3.34 4.96
C GLY A 40 -8.26 -4.78 4.89
N HIS A 41 -7.78 -5.35 6.00
CA HIS A 41 -7.11 -6.66 5.97
C HIS A 41 -7.99 -7.84 5.52
N PRO A 42 -9.31 -7.91 5.83
CA PRO A 42 -10.20 -8.93 5.25
C PRO A 42 -10.25 -8.90 3.71
N PHE A 43 -10.18 -7.70 3.11
CA PHE A 43 -10.13 -7.54 1.65
C PHE A 43 -8.77 -7.98 1.10
N ASP A 44 -7.68 -7.60 1.77
CA ASP A 44 -6.34 -8.03 1.40
C ASP A 44 -6.19 -9.54 1.41
N LEU A 45 -6.69 -10.19 2.45
CA LEU A 45 -6.67 -11.65 2.55
C LEU A 45 -7.46 -12.28 1.41
N THR A 46 -8.65 -11.76 1.12
CA THR A 46 -9.49 -12.23 0.01
C THR A 46 -8.77 -12.08 -1.33
N LYS A 47 -8.14 -10.91 -1.57
CA LYS A 47 -7.35 -10.62 -2.77
C LYS A 47 -6.20 -11.61 -2.91
N THR A 48 -5.34 -11.71 -1.91
CA THR A 48 -4.15 -12.58 -1.95
C THR A 48 -4.56 -14.02 -2.18
N ARG A 49 -5.60 -14.52 -1.50
CA ARG A 49 -6.10 -15.87 -1.73
C ARG A 49 -6.58 -16.09 -3.16
N LEU A 50 -7.28 -15.15 -3.77
CA LEU A 50 -7.67 -15.27 -5.18
C LEU A 50 -6.47 -15.32 -6.13
N GLN A 51 -5.43 -14.55 -5.84
CA GLN A 51 -4.22 -14.45 -6.69
C GLN A 51 -3.36 -15.71 -6.61
N THR A 52 -3.31 -16.37 -5.44
CA THR A 52 -2.39 -17.49 -5.16
C THR A 52 -3.06 -18.86 -5.24
N ALA A 53 -4.39 -18.93 -5.20
CA ALA A 53 -5.10 -20.20 -5.23
C ALA A 53 -4.85 -20.98 -6.52
N ALA A 54 -4.83 -22.30 -6.41
CA ALA A 54 -4.88 -23.19 -7.56
C ALA A 54 -6.20 -22.98 -8.34
N PRO A 55 -6.20 -23.19 -9.67
CA PRO A 55 -7.41 -23.13 -10.48
C PRO A 55 -8.53 -24.01 -9.89
N GLY A 56 -9.76 -23.49 -9.88
CA GLY A 56 -10.93 -24.19 -9.33
C GLY A 56 -11.11 -24.14 -7.81
N THR A 57 -10.13 -23.63 -7.03
CA THR A 57 -10.27 -23.56 -5.56
C THR A 57 -11.41 -22.63 -5.11
N TYR A 58 -11.57 -21.50 -5.81
CA TYR A 58 -12.58 -20.49 -5.52
C TYR A 58 -13.31 -20.05 -6.79
N THR A 59 -14.62 -19.82 -6.67
CA THR A 59 -15.44 -19.25 -7.76
C THR A 59 -15.39 -17.72 -7.79
N GLY A 60 -14.97 -17.08 -6.70
CA GLY A 60 -14.83 -15.62 -6.60
C GLY A 60 -14.56 -15.14 -5.18
N ALA A 61 -14.55 -13.82 -4.99
CA ALA A 61 -14.24 -13.18 -3.70
C ALA A 61 -15.19 -13.61 -2.57
N ILE A 62 -16.49 -13.67 -2.85
CA ILE A 62 -17.49 -14.08 -1.85
C ILE A 62 -17.30 -15.53 -1.43
N ASP A 63 -16.91 -16.41 -2.37
CA ASP A 63 -16.62 -17.82 -2.06
C ASP A 63 -15.37 -17.95 -1.17
N VAL A 64 -14.35 -17.12 -1.39
CA VAL A 64 -13.20 -17.04 -0.47
C VAL A 64 -13.64 -16.65 0.93
N VAL A 65 -14.45 -15.60 1.08
CA VAL A 65 -14.95 -15.15 2.39
C VAL A 65 -15.75 -16.28 3.06
N LYS A 66 -16.73 -16.86 2.35
CA LYS A 66 -17.59 -17.95 2.87
C LYS A 66 -16.76 -19.14 3.33
N LYS A 67 -15.86 -19.66 2.49
CA LYS A 67 -14.99 -20.79 2.83
C LYS A 67 -14.03 -20.47 3.98
N THR A 68 -13.52 -19.25 4.04
CA THR A 68 -12.64 -18.81 5.12
C THR A 68 -13.38 -18.77 6.46
N LEU A 69 -14.57 -18.17 6.49
CA LEU A 69 -15.39 -18.08 7.69
C LEU A 69 -15.86 -19.46 8.16
N ALA A 70 -16.30 -20.31 7.24
CA ALA A 70 -16.73 -21.67 7.56
C ALA A 70 -15.60 -22.53 8.16
N ARG A 71 -14.36 -22.34 7.70
CA ARG A 71 -13.23 -23.18 8.08
C ARG A 71 -12.46 -22.66 9.29
N ASP A 72 -12.23 -21.36 9.34
CA ASP A 72 -11.27 -20.72 10.24
C ASP A 72 -11.93 -19.61 11.11
N GLY A 73 -13.24 -19.38 10.93
CA GLY A 73 -13.98 -18.31 11.59
C GLY A 73 -13.50 -16.90 11.23
N VAL A 74 -13.97 -15.90 11.98
CA VAL A 74 -13.60 -14.49 11.77
C VAL A 74 -12.09 -14.28 11.93
N ARG A 75 -11.44 -14.99 12.87
CA ARG A 75 -9.98 -14.92 13.05
C ARG A 75 -9.21 -15.34 11.80
N GLY A 76 -9.78 -16.24 10.99
CA GLY A 76 -9.24 -16.63 9.68
C GLY A 76 -9.06 -15.47 8.71
N MET A 77 -9.96 -14.47 8.75
CA MET A 77 -9.90 -13.27 7.91
C MET A 77 -8.75 -12.33 8.30
N TYR A 78 -8.14 -12.52 9.48
CA TYR A 78 -7.05 -11.70 10.01
C TYR A 78 -5.68 -12.39 9.99
N ARG A 79 -5.54 -13.50 9.27
CA ARG A 79 -4.23 -14.15 9.10
C ARG A 79 -3.23 -13.22 8.43
N GLY A 80 -2.03 -13.12 9.00
CA GLY A 80 -0.96 -12.28 8.48
C GLY A 80 -1.14 -10.79 8.72
N ILE A 81 -1.98 -10.38 9.68
CA ILE A 81 -2.19 -8.95 9.99
C ILE A 81 -0.99 -8.29 10.70
N SER A 82 -0.14 -9.08 11.36
CA SER A 82 0.97 -8.54 12.16
C SER A 82 2.06 -7.82 11.35
N PRO A 83 2.61 -8.37 10.24
CA PRO A 83 3.54 -7.61 9.41
C PRO A 83 3.02 -6.23 8.95
N PRO A 84 1.77 -6.09 8.44
CA PRO A 84 1.20 -4.78 8.14
C PRO A 84 1.17 -3.82 9.33
N LEU A 85 0.74 -4.27 10.52
CA LEU A 85 0.62 -3.42 11.70
C LEU A 85 1.97 -2.91 12.23
N ILE A 86 3.01 -3.72 12.13
CA ILE A 86 4.36 -3.34 12.58
C ILE A 86 5.07 -2.50 11.52
N GLY A 87 4.87 -2.83 10.24
CA GLY A 87 5.55 -2.20 9.11
C GLY A 87 4.98 -0.85 8.70
N VAL A 88 3.77 -0.48 9.15
CA VAL A 88 3.05 0.73 8.71
C VAL A 88 3.88 2.00 8.82
N THR A 89 4.20 2.40 10.04
CA THR A 89 4.92 3.63 10.32
C THR A 89 6.31 3.70 9.66
N PRO A 90 7.18 2.67 9.74
CA PRO A 90 8.50 2.77 9.13
C PRO A 90 8.47 2.78 7.60
N ILE A 91 7.59 1.99 6.96
CA ILE A 91 7.44 2.01 5.50
C ILE A 91 7.00 3.41 5.05
N PHE A 92 6.12 4.06 5.82
CA PHE A 92 5.61 5.39 5.51
C PHE A 92 6.71 6.42 5.61
N ALA A 93 7.38 6.49 6.76
CA ALA A 93 8.45 7.45 6.98
C ALA A 93 9.53 7.39 5.88
N ILE A 94 9.88 6.17 5.43
CA ILE A 94 10.86 5.97 4.36
C ILE A 94 10.30 6.37 2.98
N SER A 95 9.04 6.06 2.70
CA SER A 95 8.38 6.48 1.44
C SER A 95 8.34 8.00 1.33
N PHE A 96 7.90 8.70 2.37
CA PHE A 96 7.88 10.17 2.40
C PHE A 96 9.26 10.78 2.22
N TRP A 97 10.24 10.28 2.98
CA TRP A 97 11.62 10.71 2.84
C TRP A 97 12.13 10.50 1.40
N GLY A 98 11.81 9.35 0.80
CA GLY A 98 12.13 9.05 -0.58
C GLY A 98 11.44 9.98 -1.57
N TYR A 99 10.17 10.31 -1.36
CA TYR A 99 9.41 11.25 -2.20
C TYR A 99 10.03 12.65 -2.16
N ASP A 100 10.33 13.15 -0.97
CA ASP A 100 11.01 14.43 -0.78
C ASP A 100 12.41 14.44 -1.40
N MET A 101 13.15 13.34 -1.27
CA MET A 101 14.44 13.20 -1.94
C MET A 101 14.30 13.20 -3.46
N GLY A 102 13.31 12.50 -4.00
CA GLY A 102 13.00 12.49 -5.44
C GLY A 102 12.72 13.89 -5.98
N LYS A 103 11.92 14.69 -5.25
CA LYS A 103 11.67 16.10 -5.59
C LYS A 103 12.96 16.92 -5.57
N LYS A 104 13.80 16.76 -4.54
CA LYS A 104 15.11 17.45 -4.44
C LYS A 104 16.05 17.10 -5.58
N ILE A 105 16.10 15.82 -5.99
CA ILE A 105 16.88 15.36 -7.15
C ILE A 105 16.42 16.08 -8.42
N VAL A 106 15.11 16.20 -8.63
CA VAL A 106 14.56 16.93 -9.80
C VAL A 106 14.98 18.41 -9.79
N PHE A 107 14.88 19.09 -8.65
CA PHE A 107 15.31 20.49 -8.55
C PHE A 107 16.81 20.65 -8.79
N ALA A 108 17.64 19.76 -8.22
CA ALA A 108 19.08 19.77 -8.44
C ALA A 108 19.47 19.51 -9.90
N ALA A 109 18.70 18.66 -10.61
CA ALA A 109 18.90 18.37 -12.03
C ALA A 109 18.38 19.48 -12.96
N THR A 110 17.68 20.49 -12.44
CA THR A 110 17.07 21.58 -13.22
C THR A 110 17.49 22.97 -12.72
N PRO A 111 18.79 23.31 -12.75
CA PRO A 111 19.33 24.52 -12.10
C PRO A 111 18.84 25.86 -12.69
N GLY A 112 18.28 25.87 -13.91
CA GLY A 112 17.72 27.06 -14.56
C GLY A 112 16.21 27.21 -14.43
N ARG A 113 15.55 26.43 -13.57
CA ARG A 113 14.10 26.43 -13.40
C ARG A 113 13.61 27.73 -12.77
N THR A 114 12.61 28.35 -13.40
CA THR A 114 11.94 29.56 -12.90
C THR A 114 10.67 29.28 -12.08
N SER A 115 10.03 28.13 -12.28
CA SER A 115 8.82 27.74 -11.55
C SER A 115 9.13 26.85 -10.36
N SER A 116 8.56 27.14 -9.19
CA SER A 116 8.62 26.28 -8.00
C SER A 116 7.77 25.01 -8.11
N LYS A 117 6.95 24.88 -9.17
CA LYS A 117 6.01 23.76 -9.35
C LYS A 117 6.65 22.63 -10.14
N LEU A 118 6.39 21.40 -9.68
CA LEU A 118 6.79 20.19 -10.37
C LEU A 118 5.74 19.80 -11.42
N THR A 119 6.20 19.32 -12.56
CA THR A 119 5.32 18.76 -13.60
C THR A 119 4.79 17.38 -13.19
N PRO A 120 3.69 16.89 -13.77
CA PRO A 120 3.21 15.53 -13.50
C PRO A 120 4.26 14.44 -13.72
N ALA A 121 5.15 14.59 -14.71
CA ALA A 121 6.23 13.63 -14.96
C ALA A 121 7.28 13.64 -13.83
N GLU A 122 7.55 14.78 -13.24
CA GLU A 122 8.50 14.92 -12.13
C GLU A 122 7.91 14.43 -10.80
N LEU A 123 6.61 14.66 -10.60
CA LEU A 123 5.87 14.06 -9.50
C LEU A 123 5.82 12.53 -9.64
N ALA A 124 5.61 12.01 -10.86
CA ALA A 124 5.68 10.59 -11.15
C ALA A 124 7.07 10.02 -10.84
N PHE A 125 8.15 10.73 -11.22
CA PHE A 125 9.51 10.34 -10.88
C PHE A 125 9.73 10.31 -9.37
N ALA A 126 9.34 11.36 -8.65
CA ALA A 126 9.47 11.42 -7.20
C ALA A 126 8.68 10.30 -6.52
N GLY A 127 7.46 10.02 -7.00
CA GLY A 127 6.62 8.92 -6.53
C GLY A 127 7.21 7.53 -6.86
N PHE A 128 7.86 7.35 -8.00
CA PHE A 128 8.58 6.11 -8.29
C PHE A 128 9.81 5.96 -7.38
N PHE A 129 10.56 7.04 -7.20
CA PHE A 129 11.78 7.05 -6.41
C PHE A 129 11.52 6.72 -4.93
N SER A 130 10.39 7.19 -4.38
CA SER A 130 9.98 6.86 -3.00
C SER A 130 9.79 5.36 -2.77
N ALA A 131 9.33 4.64 -3.78
CA ALA A 131 9.11 3.19 -3.69
C ALA A 131 10.42 2.43 -3.52
N ILE A 132 11.55 2.90 -4.03
CA ILE A 132 12.83 2.17 -4.00
C ILE A 132 13.27 1.85 -2.56
N PRO A 133 13.53 2.84 -1.68
CA PRO A 133 13.93 2.57 -0.30
C PRO A 133 12.78 1.93 0.51
N ALA A 134 11.52 2.30 0.23
CA ALA A 134 10.36 1.74 0.92
C ALA A 134 10.21 0.23 0.65
N THR A 135 10.43 -0.23 -0.58
CA THR A 135 10.36 -1.63 -0.97
C THR A 135 11.40 -2.49 -0.24
N PHE A 136 12.59 -1.96 0.12
CA PHE A 136 13.56 -2.73 0.91
C PHE A 136 13.04 -3.11 2.31
N VAL A 137 12.19 -2.26 2.90
CA VAL A 137 11.55 -2.54 4.19
C VAL A 137 10.26 -3.32 3.99
N ALA A 138 9.48 -2.98 2.96
CA ALA A 138 8.19 -3.59 2.70
C ALA A 138 8.31 -5.04 2.18
N ALA A 139 9.24 -5.33 1.28
CA ALA A 139 9.38 -6.65 0.64
C ALA A 139 9.45 -7.83 1.62
N PRO A 140 10.31 -7.83 2.67
CA PRO A 140 10.33 -8.93 3.64
C PRO A 140 9.01 -9.03 4.43
N ALA A 141 8.42 -7.90 4.83
CA ALA A 141 7.15 -7.88 5.55
C ALA A 141 5.98 -8.37 4.68
N GLU A 142 5.95 -8.00 3.40
CA GLU A 142 4.97 -8.46 2.43
C GLU A 142 5.09 -9.96 2.18
N ARG A 143 6.31 -10.48 1.99
CA ARG A 143 6.51 -11.91 1.79
C ARG A 143 5.97 -12.71 2.99
N VAL A 144 6.25 -12.26 4.21
CA VAL A 144 5.73 -12.89 5.43
C VAL A 144 4.20 -12.82 5.47
N LYS A 145 3.61 -11.66 5.16
CA LYS A 145 2.14 -11.48 5.07
C LYS A 145 1.53 -12.46 4.08
N VAL A 146 2.04 -12.52 2.86
CA VAL A 146 1.50 -13.37 1.77
C VAL A 146 1.54 -14.84 2.18
N LEU A 147 2.67 -15.33 2.69
CA LEU A 147 2.79 -16.72 3.13
C LEU A 147 1.78 -17.07 4.24
N LEU A 148 1.55 -16.16 5.19
CA LEU A 148 0.55 -16.36 6.25
C LEU A 148 -0.89 -16.32 5.72
N GLN A 149 -1.18 -15.48 4.72
CA GLN A 149 -2.53 -15.34 4.12
C GLN A 149 -2.93 -16.54 3.25
N VAL A 150 -1.95 -17.17 2.60
CA VAL A 150 -2.12 -18.40 1.80
C VAL A 150 -2.45 -19.61 2.69
N GLN A 151 -2.04 -19.60 3.97
CA GLN A 151 -2.48 -20.61 4.92
C GLN A 151 -3.99 -20.49 5.12
N GLY A 152 -4.73 -21.56 4.84
CA GLY A 152 -6.18 -21.41 4.71
C GLY A 152 -6.78 -22.05 3.47
N GLN A 153 -5.95 -22.30 2.46
CA GLN A 153 -6.42 -22.73 1.14
C GLN A 153 -6.36 -24.25 0.93
N GLY A 154 -5.89 -24.99 1.94
CA GLY A 154 -5.73 -26.45 1.93
C GLY A 154 -4.51 -26.85 2.76
N GLY A 155 -4.39 -28.14 3.08
CA GLY A 155 -3.24 -28.69 3.80
C GLY A 155 -3.11 -28.27 5.27
N LYS A 156 -2.07 -28.79 5.94
CA LYS A 156 -1.70 -28.43 7.31
C LYS A 156 -1.04 -27.05 7.35
N PRO A 157 -1.25 -26.23 8.40
CA PRO A 157 -0.54 -24.96 8.57
C PRO A 157 0.98 -25.17 8.53
N ALA A 158 1.67 -24.46 7.66
CA ALA A 158 3.12 -24.55 7.50
C ALA A 158 3.88 -23.65 8.49
N TYR A 159 3.23 -22.62 9.02
CA TYR A 159 3.79 -21.56 9.84
C TYR A 159 2.88 -21.24 11.04
N THR A 160 3.49 -21.08 12.21
CA THR A 160 2.79 -20.69 13.44
C THR A 160 2.65 -19.18 13.60
N GLY A 161 3.47 -18.39 12.89
CA GLY A 161 3.42 -16.93 12.91
C GLY A 161 4.57 -16.27 12.13
N PRO A 162 4.67 -14.92 12.17
CA PRO A 162 5.66 -14.17 11.39
C PRO A 162 7.12 -14.55 11.66
N VAL A 163 7.46 -14.77 12.94
CA VAL A 163 8.83 -15.15 13.35
C VAL A 163 9.18 -16.55 12.85
N ASP A 164 8.22 -17.48 12.87
CA ASP A 164 8.41 -18.82 12.34
C ASP A 164 8.59 -18.82 10.81
N VAL A 165 7.85 -17.95 10.09
CA VAL A 165 8.08 -17.72 8.65
C VAL A 165 9.50 -17.24 8.41
N LEU A 166 9.96 -16.20 9.11
CA LEU A 166 11.32 -15.67 8.94
C LEU A 166 12.39 -16.72 9.22
N ARG A 167 12.24 -17.48 10.31
CA ARG A 167 13.17 -18.57 10.69
C ARG A 167 13.25 -19.64 9.59
N LYS A 168 12.10 -20.10 9.09
CA LYS A 168 12.05 -21.13 8.04
C LYS A 168 12.58 -20.63 6.70
N LEU A 169 12.25 -19.40 6.31
CA LEU A 169 12.79 -18.78 5.10
C LEU A 169 14.32 -18.65 5.17
N TYR A 170 14.84 -18.23 6.32
CA TYR A 170 16.28 -18.15 6.53
C TYR A 170 16.96 -19.53 6.45
N ALA A 171 16.35 -20.55 7.05
CA ALA A 171 16.85 -21.93 6.96
C ALA A 171 16.80 -22.50 5.53
N GLU A 172 15.82 -22.09 4.71
CA GLU A 172 15.64 -22.56 3.34
C GLU A 172 16.67 -21.96 2.36
N GLY A 173 17.06 -20.70 2.53
CA GLY A 173 17.93 -20.03 1.56
C GLY A 173 18.50 -18.69 2.02
N GLY A 174 18.64 -18.50 3.33
CA GLY A 174 19.19 -17.31 3.96
C GLY A 174 18.43 -16.03 3.64
N VAL A 175 19.16 -14.91 3.64
CA VAL A 175 18.61 -13.56 3.37
C VAL A 175 18.00 -13.48 1.97
N LYS A 176 18.59 -14.14 0.98
CA LYS A 176 18.05 -14.16 -0.40
C LYS A 176 16.64 -14.76 -0.46
N SER A 177 16.34 -15.76 0.37
CA SER A 177 14.99 -16.32 0.48
C SER A 177 14.02 -15.30 1.06
N ILE A 178 14.40 -14.57 2.12
CA ILE A 178 13.57 -13.53 2.74
C ILE A 178 13.23 -12.41 1.75
N PHE A 179 14.19 -12.00 0.91
CA PHE A 179 14.01 -10.94 -0.08
C PHE A 179 13.54 -11.45 -1.46
N ARG A 180 13.19 -12.73 -1.60
CA ARG A 180 12.68 -13.25 -2.88
C ARG A 180 11.33 -12.60 -3.19
N GLY A 181 11.28 -11.98 -4.37
CA GLY A 181 10.13 -11.20 -4.81
C GLY A 181 10.33 -9.69 -4.72
N THR A 182 11.44 -9.18 -4.17
CA THR A 182 11.69 -7.73 -4.05
C THR A 182 11.57 -6.99 -5.39
N GLY A 183 12.14 -7.52 -6.48
CA GLY A 183 11.98 -6.92 -7.80
C GLY A 183 10.54 -6.93 -8.32
N ALA A 184 9.76 -7.95 -7.97
CA ALA A 184 8.33 -8.02 -8.29
C ALA A 184 7.51 -7.02 -7.45
N THR A 185 7.91 -6.81 -6.20
CA THR A 185 7.37 -5.77 -5.33
C THR A 185 7.67 -4.40 -5.92
N LEU A 186 8.91 -4.09 -6.27
CA LEU A 186 9.25 -2.80 -6.88
C LEU A 186 8.53 -2.55 -8.21
N ALA A 187 8.36 -3.59 -9.05
CA ALA A 187 7.61 -3.49 -10.30
C ALA A 187 6.12 -3.18 -10.11
N ARG A 188 5.57 -3.45 -8.92
CA ARG A 188 4.24 -2.99 -8.50
C ARG A 188 4.32 -1.59 -7.89
N ASP A 189 5.18 -1.42 -6.88
CA ASP A 189 5.22 -0.25 -5.99
C ASP A 189 5.63 1.01 -6.72
N GLY A 190 6.65 0.95 -7.58
CA GLY A 190 7.17 2.12 -8.28
C GLY A 190 6.13 2.75 -9.21
N PRO A 191 5.59 2.00 -10.20
CA PRO A 191 4.54 2.51 -11.07
C PRO A 191 3.26 2.86 -10.33
N GLY A 192 2.88 2.07 -9.32
CA GLY A 192 1.74 2.34 -8.45
C GLY A 192 1.86 3.69 -7.75
N SER A 193 2.98 3.92 -7.05
CA SER A 193 3.26 5.17 -6.34
C SER A 193 3.29 6.36 -7.28
N ALA A 194 3.90 6.23 -8.47
CA ALA A 194 3.89 7.28 -9.48
C ALA A 194 2.47 7.69 -9.89
N VAL A 195 1.60 6.72 -10.21
CA VAL A 195 0.19 7.00 -10.56
C VAL A 195 -0.56 7.60 -9.37
N TYR A 196 -0.32 7.08 -8.17
CA TYR A 196 -0.96 7.59 -6.96
C TYR A 196 -0.66 9.08 -6.76
N PHE A 197 0.63 9.45 -6.67
CA PHE A 197 1.04 10.83 -6.39
C PHE A 197 0.59 11.80 -7.48
N VAL A 198 0.72 11.41 -8.75
CA VAL A 198 0.21 12.24 -9.86
C VAL A 198 -1.30 12.44 -9.76
N THR A 199 -2.07 11.37 -9.55
CA THR A 199 -3.54 11.46 -9.46
C THR A 199 -3.96 12.32 -8.28
N TYR A 200 -3.32 12.11 -7.13
CA TYR A 200 -3.59 12.85 -5.91
C TYR A 200 -3.31 14.34 -6.07
N GLU A 201 -2.14 14.73 -6.59
CA GLU A 201 -1.77 16.14 -6.79
C GLU A 201 -2.64 16.83 -7.84
N LEU A 202 -2.98 16.15 -8.94
CA LEU A 202 -3.88 16.71 -9.96
C LEU A 202 -5.28 16.94 -9.41
N LEU A 203 -5.82 15.99 -8.63
CA LEU A 203 -7.13 16.13 -8.01
C LEU A 203 -7.12 17.21 -6.93
N LYS A 204 -6.09 17.27 -6.08
CA LYS A 204 -5.91 18.36 -5.13
C LYS A 204 -5.91 19.70 -5.82
N THR A 205 -5.10 19.88 -6.87
CA THR A 205 -5.02 21.14 -7.60
C THR A 205 -6.36 21.55 -8.21
N ARG A 206 -7.17 20.58 -8.67
CA ARG A 206 -8.51 20.86 -9.22
C ARG A 206 -9.59 21.12 -8.17
N LEU A 207 -9.47 20.51 -7.00
CA LEU A 207 -10.43 20.65 -5.88
C LEU A 207 -10.06 21.80 -4.95
N SER A 208 -8.84 22.31 -5.08
CA SER A 208 -8.30 23.44 -4.35
C SER A 208 -8.92 24.74 -4.81
N GLY A 209 -9.26 25.62 -3.85
CA GLY A 209 -9.59 27.02 -4.13
C GLY A 209 -8.37 27.82 -4.62
N PRO A 210 -8.54 29.14 -4.89
CA PRO A 210 -7.41 29.99 -5.26
C PRO A 210 -6.32 29.98 -4.17
N VAL A 211 -5.05 30.02 -4.60
CA VAL A 211 -3.88 30.08 -3.72
C VAL A 211 -4.01 31.30 -2.81
N VAL A 212 -3.86 31.10 -1.50
CA VAL A 212 -3.89 32.17 -0.52
C VAL A 212 -2.46 32.62 -0.29
N VAL A 213 -2.16 33.86 -0.66
CA VAL A 213 -0.88 34.49 -0.34
C VAL A 213 -0.98 35.02 1.09
N ASP A 214 -0.08 34.59 1.97
CA ASP A 214 -0.02 35.14 3.32
C ASP A 214 0.33 36.64 3.23
N PRO A 215 -0.53 37.55 3.70
CA PRO A 215 -0.29 38.99 3.58
C PRO A 215 0.95 39.48 4.33
N ALA A 216 1.44 38.73 5.32
CA ALA A 216 2.56 39.11 6.17
C ALA A 216 3.92 38.60 5.66
N THR A 217 3.95 37.42 5.04
CA THR A 217 5.21 36.78 4.58
C THR A 217 5.35 36.74 3.07
N GLY A 218 4.27 36.98 2.32
CA GLY A 218 4.24 36.82 0.87
C GLY A 218 4.33 35.36 0.41
N GLU A 219 4.28 34.39 1.33
CA GLU A 219 4.34 32.97 1.00
C GLU A 219 3.01 32.48 0.43
N GLU A 220 3.08 31.75 -0.69
CA GLU A 220 1.95 30.99 -1.21
C GLU A 220 1.65 29.83 -0.25
N LYS A 221 0.55 29.92 0.50
CA LYS A 221 0.05 28.78 1.25
C LYS A 221 -0.82 27.93 0.34
N PRO A 222 -0.61 26.60 0.30
CA PRO A 222 -1.52 25.73 -0.41
C PRO A 222 -2.93 25.93 0.17
N PRO A 223 -3.95 26.07 -0.68
CA PRO A 223 -5.32 26.31 -0.23
C PRO A 223 -5.75 25.17 0.69
N ALA A 224 -6.37 25.52 1.82
CA ALA A 224 -6.89 24.53 2.75
C ALA A 224 -8.01 23.75 2.06
N LEU A 225 -7.72 22.50 1.68
CA LEU A 225 -8.73 21.60 1.14
C LEU A 225 -9.66 21.15 2.27
N SER A 226 -10.92 20.93 1.95
CA SER A 226 -11.81 20.27 2.90
C SER A 226 -11.38 18.81 3.07
N LEU A 227 -11.58 18.26 4.27
CA LEU A 227 -11.33 16.85 4.56
C LEU A 227 -12.01 15.93 3.54
N GLY A 228 -13.21 16.30 3.08
CA GLY A 228 -13.95 15.56 2.04
C GLY A 228 -13.26 15.59 0.68
N ALA A 229 -12.70 16.73 0.26
CA ALA A 229 -11.95 16.85 -1.00
C ALA A 229 -10.67 16.01 -0.98
N VAL A 230 -9.96 16.00 0.15
CA VAL A 230 -8.76 15.17 0.33
C VAL A 230 -9.09 13.68 0.38
N SER A 231 -10.16 13.32 1.07
CA SER A 231 -10.68 11.94 1.09
C SER A 231 -11.02 11.45 -0.30
N PHE A 232 -11.70 12.28 -1.09
CA PHE A 232 -12.05 11.96 -2.48
C PHE A 232 -10.82 11.84 -3.37
N ALA A 233 -9.88 12.80 -3.27
CA ALA A 233 -8.64 12.76 -4.04
C ALA A 233 -7.80 11.52 -3.73
N GLY A 234 -7.66 11.18 -2.44
CA GLY A 234 -6.95 9.97 -1.99
C GLY A 234 -7.63 8.68 -2.48
N GLY A 235 -8.95 8.57 -2.33
CA GLY A 235 -9.70 7.41 -2.80
C GLY A 235 -9.61 7.20 -4.31
N MET A 236 -9.71 8.27 -5.10
CA MET A 236 -9.55 8.20 -6.56
C MET A 236 -8.11 7.88 -6.99
N ALA A 237 -7.12 8.43 -6.29
CA ALA A 237 -5.72 8.08 -6.50
C ALA A 237 -5.47 6.59 -6.20
N GLY A 238 -6.04 6.05 -5.13
CA GLY A 238 -6.02 4.63 -4.80
C GLY A 238 -6.64 3.76 -5.90
N VAL A 239 -7.81 4.14 -6.42
CA VAL A 239 -8.47 3.43 -7.54
C VAL A 239 -7.60 3.43 -8.80
N ALA A 240 -7.04 4.58 -9.17
CA ALA A 240 -6.18 4.72 -10.35
C ALA A 240 -4.91 3.86 -10.21
N MET A 241 -4.26 3.92 -9.05
CA MET A 241 -3.08 3.13 -8.73
C MET A 241 -3.39 1.63 -8.78
N TRP A 242 -4.43 1.14 -8.09
CA TRP A 242 -4.77 -0.27 -8.08
C TRP A 242 -5.17 -0.79 -9.47
N SER A 243 -5.75 0.06 -10.32
CA SER A 243 -6.03 -0.29 -11.72
C SER A 243 -4.77 -0.60 -12.51
N LEU A 244 -3.64 0.06 -12.21
CA LEU A 244 -2.34 -0.26 -12.78
C LEU A 244 -1.63 -1.41 -12.04
N ALA A 245 -1.75 -1.46 -10.71
CA ALA A 245 -0.94 -2.31 -9.85
C ALA A 245 -1.43 -3.77 -9.76
N ILE A 246 -2.68 -4.06 -10.13
CA ILE A 246 -3.24 -5.42 -9.97
C ILE A 246 -2.51 -6.49 -10.80
N PRO A 247 -2.24 -6.30 -12.11
CA PRO A 247 -1.48 -7.29 -12.87
C PRO A 247 -0.10 -7.63 -12.28
N PRO A 248 0.79 -6.66 -11.95
CA PRO A 248 2.06 -6.99 -11.29
C PRO A 248 1.86 -7.52 -9.86
N ASP A 249 0.85 -7.08 -9.10
CA ASP A 249 0.56 -7.60 -7.75
C ASP A 249 0.18 -9.09 -7.79
N THR A 250 -0.60 -9.52 -8.79
CA THR A 250 -0.94 -10.94 -8.98
C THR A 250 0.31 -11.78 -9.24
N ILE A 251 1.19 -11.32 -10.14
CA ILE A 251 2.45 -12.01 -10.46
C ILE A 251 3.35 -12.07 -9.23
N LYS A 252 3.47 -10.95 -8.50
CA LYS A 252 4.23 -10.84 -7.26
C LYS A 252 3.72 -11.82 -6.19
N SER A 253 2.42 -11.80 -5.91
CA SER A 253 1.79 -12.68 -4.90
C SER A 253 2.04 -14.15 -5.21
N ARG A 254 1.86 -14.56 -6.48
CA ARG A 254 2.11 -15.95 -6.91
C ARG A 254 3.60 -16.33 -6.85
N LEU A 255 4.50 -15.41 -7.21
CA LEU A 255 5.94 -15.61 -7.12
C LEU A 255 6.42 -15.74 -5.66
N GLN A 256 5.86 -14.95 -4.74
CA GLN A 256 6.23 -14.95 -3.32
C GLN A 256 5.66 -16.16 -2.57
N SER A 257 4.46 -16.63 -2.94
CA SER A 257 3.83 -17.78 -2.29
C SER A 257 4.30 -19.13 -2.81
N ALA A 258 4.84 -19.19 -4.04
CA ALA A 258 5.26 -20.44 -4.65
C ALA A 258 6.52 -21.03 -3.97
N PRO A 259 6.63 -22.36 -3.90
CA PRO A 259 7.84 -23.03 -3.43
C PRO A 259 9.12 -22.50 -4.12
N SER A 260 10.26 -22.63 -3.45
CA SER A 260 11.54 -22.27 -4.07
C SER A 260 11.84 -23.14 -5.28
N GLY A 261 12.36 -22.50 -6.33
CA GLY A 261 12.61 -23.13 -7.62
C GLY A 261 11.39 -23.21 -8.56
N THR A 262 10.17 -22.89 -8.11
CA THR A 262 8.99 -22.95 -9.01
C THR A 262 9.09 -21.98 -10.19
N TYR A 263 9.59 -20.76 -9.96
CA TYR A 263 9.71 -19.72 -10.99
C TYR A 263 11.13 -19.16 -11.03
N LYS A 264 11.62 -18.86 -12.24
CA LYS A 264 12.94 -18.23 -12.45
C LYS A 264 12.94 -16.74 -12.11
N GLY A 265 11.77 -16.10 -12.14
CA GLY A 265 11.60 -14.69 -11.84
C GLY A 265 10.21 -14.17 -12.20
N PHE A 266 10.06 -12.84 -12.20
CA PHE A 266 8.79 -12.15 -12.48
C PHE A 266 8.21 -12.50 -13.86
N PHE A 267 9.00 -12.35 -14.93
CA PHE A 267 8.54 -12.60 -16.30
C PHE A 267 8.24 -14.08 -16.58
N ASP A 268 9.02 -14.99 -15.98
CA ASP A 268 8.74 -16.44 -16.06
C ASP A 268 7.42 -16.78 -15.36
N CYS A 269 7.18 -16.21 -14.17
CA CYS A 269 5.91 -16.34 -13.47
C CYS A 269 4.74 -15.79 -14.30
N ALA A 270 4.89 -14.60 -14.90
CA ALA A 270 3.88 -13.99 -15.75
C ALA A 270 3.55 -14.86 -16.97
N LYS A 271 4.57 -15.32 -17.70
CA LYS A 271 4.41 -16.17 -18.88
C LYS A 271 3.69 -17.47 -18.54
N ARG A 272 4.10 -18.15 -17.46
CA ARG A 272 3.48 -19.41 -17.02
C ARG A 272 2.07 -19.21 -16.51
N LEU A 273 1.81 -18.12 -15.78
CA LEU A 273 0.47 -17.76 -15.31
C LEU A 273 -0.49 -17.56 -16.49
N ILE A 274 -0.10 -16.75 -17.48
CA ILE A 274 -0.92 -16.48 -18.65
C ILE A 274 -1.15 -17.75 -19.47
N ALA A 275 -0.12 -18.60 -19.62
CA ALA A 275 -0.24 -19.85 -20.35
C ALA A 275 -1.17 -20.87 -19.67
N GLN A 276 -1.24 -20.89 -18.34
CA GLN A 276 -2.05 -21.84 -17.57
C GLN A 276 -3.48 -21.34 -17.31
N ASP A 277 -3.62 -20.08 -16.91
CA ASP A 277 -4.87 -19.53 -16.36
C ASP A 277 -5.47 -18.42 -17.25
N GLY A 278 -4.80 -18.09 -18.37
CA GLY A 278 -5.20 -17.02 -19.30
C GLY A 278 -4.85 -15.61 -18.82
N VAL A 279 -5.06 -14.61 -19.69
CA VAL A 279 -4.76 -13.19 -19.39
C VAL A 279 -5.63 -12.64 -18.26
N GLY A 280 -6.89 -13.11 -18.15
CA GLY A 280 -7.80 -12.73 -17.07
C GLY A 280 -7.29 -13.07 -15.67
N ALA A 281 -6.35 -14.02 -15.55
CA ALA A 281 -5.76 -14.38 -14.28
C ALA A 281 -4.99 -13.21 -13.62
N LEU A 282 -4.41 -12.31 -14.42
CA LEU A 282 -3.69 -11.13 -13.93
C LEU A 282 -4.58 -10.16 -13.14
N TRP A 283 -5.89 -10.19 -13.40
CA TRP A 283 -6.88 -9.31 -12.78
C TRP A 283 -7.59 -9.93 -11.57
N LYS A 284 -7.19 -11.15 -11.17
CA LYS A 284 -7.71 -11.77 -9.95
C LYS A 284 -7.39 -10.90 -8.73
N GLY A 285 -8.43 -10.63 -7.94
CA GLY A 285 -8.32 -9.77 -6.78
C GLY A 285 -8.61 -8.29 -7.03
N PHE A 286 -8.90 -7.87 -8.27
CA PHE A 286 -9.32 -6.50 -8.59
C PHE A 286 -10.54 -6.06 -7.77
N GLY A 287 -11.60 -6.87 -7.74
CA GLY A 287 -12.83 -6.58 -6.98
C GLY A 287 -12.57 -6.33 -5.48
N PRO A 288 -11.91 -7.25 -4.75
CA PRO A 288 -11.50 -6.99 -3.37
C PRO A 288 -10.62 -5.75 -3.19
N ALA A 289 -9.71 -5.45 -4.11
CA ALA A 289 -8.86 -4.25 -4.03
C ALA A 289 -9.69 -2.97 -4.16
N MET A 290 -10.61 -2.90 -5.12
CA MET A 290 -11.54 -1.76 -5.26
C MET A 290 -12.47 -1.64 -4.06
N GLY A 291 -13.04 -2.76 -3.61
CA GLY A 291 -13.93 -2.80 -2.45
C GLY A 291 -13.25 -2.41 -1.13
N ARG A 292 -11.92 -2.48 -1.07
CA ARG A 292 -11.12 -2.04 0.08
C ARG A 292 -10.94 -0.53 0.16
N ALA A 293 -10.83 0.15 -0.98
CA ALA A 293 -10.38 1.54 -1.04
C ALA A 293 -11.22 2.46 -0.14
N PHE A 294 -12.54 2.47 -0.31
CA PHE A 294 -13.40 3.36 0.48
C PHE A 294 -13.46 2.98 1.98
N PRO A 295 -13.70 1.70 2.37
CA PRO A 295 -13.74 1.33 3.79
C PRO A 295 -12.43 1.57 4.53
N ALA A 296 -11.29 1.21 3.93
CA ALA A 296 -9.98 1.41 4.55
C ALA A 296 -9.68 2.90 4.73
N ASN A 297 -9.93 3.72 3.70
CA ASN A 297 -9.71 5.16 3.77
C ASN A 297 -10.63 5.82 4.80
N ALA A 298 -11.92 5.49 4.81
CA ALA A 298 -12.85 5.99 5.82
C ALA A 298 -12.39 5.64 7.25
N ALA A 299 -11.90 4.42 7.46
CA ALA A 299 -11.37 3.98 8.75
C ALA A 299 -10.12 4.78 9.16
N THR A 300 -9.23 5.11 8.22
CA THR A 300 -8.09 6.00 8.45
C THR A 300 -8.56 7.35 8.98
N PHE A 301 -9.47 8.00 8.26
CA PHE A 301 -9.98 9.33 8.61
C PHE A 301 -10.63 9.34 10.00
N VAL A 302 -11.55 8.41 10.23
CA VAL A 302 -12.22 8.26 11.53
C VAL A 302 -11.19 8.01 12.63
N GLY A 303 -10.17 7.19 12.39
CA GLY A 303 -9.09 6.95 13.34
C GLY A 303 -8.30 8.22 13.66
N VAL A 304 -7.87 8.97 12.63
CA VAL A 304 -7.15 10.24 12.81
C VAL A 304 -8.00 11.25 13.59
N GLU A 305 -9.27 11.42 13.23
CA GLU A 305 -10.14 12.39 13.89
C GLU A 305 -10.43 12.02 15.35
N LEU A 306 -10.75 10.76 15.64
CA LEU A 306 -11.01 10.29 16.99
C LEU A 306 -9.77 10.42 17.88
N SER A 307 -8.60 10.11 17.35
CA SER A 307 -7.35 10.21 18.10
C SER A 307 -6.95 11.68 18.37
N LEU A 308 -7.12 12.58 17.40
CA LEU A 308 -6.91 14.02 17.60
C LEU A 308 -7.84 14.57 18.68
N LYS A 309 -9.16 14.31 18.57
CA LYS A 309 -10.15 14.73 19.58
C LYS A 309 -9.86 14.18 20.96
N ALA A 310 -9.36 12.95 21.05
CA ALA A 310 -8.97 12.34 22.33
C ALA A 310 -7.73 13.03 22.91
N MET A 311 -6.72 13.31 22.08
CA MET A 311 -5.51 14.00 22.52
C MET A 311 -5.81 15.44 22.96
N GLU A 312 -6.59 16.21 22.21
CA GLU A 312 -6.99 17.59 22.57
C GLU A 312 -7.71 17.68 23.92
N LYS A 313 -8.45 16.65 24.32
CA LYS A 313 -9.09 16.56 25.63
C LYS A 313 -8.11 16.25 26.76
N LEU A 314 -6.96 15.66 26.44
CA LEU A 314 -5.95 15.23 27.42
C LEU A 314 -4.86 16.31 27.62
N TRP A 315 -4.43 16.99 26.54
CA TRP A 315 -3.40 18.03 26.51
C TRP A 315 -3.33 18.69 25.12
#